data_AF-A0A428Q6S7-F1
#
_entry.id   AF-A0A428Q6S7-F1
#
_cell.length_a   1.000
_cell.length_b   1.000
_cell.length_c   1.000
_cell.angle_alpha   90.00
_cell.angle_beta   90.00
_cell.angle_gamma   90.00
#
_symmetry.space_group_name_H-M   'P 1'
#
loop_
_entity.id
_entity.type
_entity.pdbx_description
1 polymer ?
#
loop_
_entity_poly.entity_id
_entity_poly.type
_entity_poly.pdbx_seq_one_letter_code
_entity_poly.pdbx_strand_id
1 'polypeptide(L)'
;MHTKPPSSDPVIVLKKALTCQVLEDIRNFWFEHIIDNAQITVPSRDLATKWFSQNDDYDKTCRAKFGSTLDLIRSVNPTTSRLVEAVKLESPLNWMSMILLLDQIPRNCYRQDEARIAYQFFDPLALNFALQAIDAGVPDTPEIRFRHGY
;
A
#
# COMPACT_ATOMS: atom_id res chain seq x y z
N MET A 1 -36.52 -18.02 4.27
CA MET A 1 -35.92 -16.83 3.61
C MET A 1 -34.75 -16.38 4.47
N HIS A 2 -33.51 -16.67 4.05
CA HIS A 2 -32.33 -16.18 4.76
C HIS A 2 -32.08 -14.73 4.33
N THR A 3 -32.36 -13.80 5.22
CA THR A 3 -31.97 -12.39 5.06
C THR A 3 -30.45 -12.31 5.18
N LYS A 4 -29.78 -12.16 4.04
CA LYS A 4 -28.38 -11.74 3.99
C LYS A 4 -28.30 -10.40 4.75
N PRO A 5 -27.42 -10.24 5.77
CA PRO A 5 -27.25 -8.94 6.41
C PRO A 5 -26.86 -7.92 5.33
N PRO A 6 -27.19 -6.62 5.48
CA PRO A 6 -26.79 -5.62 4.52
C PRO A 6 -25.28 -5.71 4.36
N SER A 7 -24.80 -6.09 3.17
CA SER A 7 -23.37 -6.08 2.92
C SER A 7 -22.96 -4.63 3.03
N SER A 8 -22.29 -4.27 4.12
CA SER A 8 -21.72 -2.94 4.32
C SER A 8 -21.00 -2.53 3.04
N ASP A 9 -21.34 -1.37 2.49
CA ASP A 9 -20.76 -0.88 1.24
C ASP A 9 -19.22 -1.00 1.32
N PRO A 10 -18.56 -1.66 0.35
CA PRO A 10 -17.11 -1.73 0.23
C PRO A 10 -16.42 -0.41 0.56
N VAL A 11 -16.96 0.72 0.10
CA VAL A 11 -16.41 2.05 0.32
C VAL A 11 -16.45 2.43 1.80
N ILE A 12 -17.56 2.16 2.48
CA ILE A 12 -17.73 2.47 3.92
C ILE A 12 -16.77 1.61 4.77
N VAL A 13 -16.64 0.34 4.42
CA VAL A 13 -15.74 -0.60 5.12
C VAL A 13 -14.28 -0.16 4.95
N LEU A 14 -13.87 0.08 3.70
CA LEU A 14 -12.51 0.51 3.38
C LEU A 14 -12.18 1.87 3.98
N LYS A 15 -13.10 2.84 3.94
CA LYS A 15 -12.90 4.17 4.52
C LYS A 15 -12.65 4.13 6.04
N LYS A 16 -13.26 3.19 6.75
CA LYS A 16 -13.02 2.99 8.19
C LYS A 16 -11.65 2.37 8.47
N ALA A 17 -11.14 1.54 7.56
CA ALA A 17 -9.87 0.84 7.73
C ALA A 17 -8.66 1.63 7.18
N LEU A 18 -8.84 2.36 6.08
CA LEU A 18 -7.82 3.14 5.37
C LEU A 18 -7.89 4.61 5.76
N THR A 19 -7.74 4.87 7.05
CA THR A 19 -7.72 6.24 7.60
C THR A 19 -6.41 6.94 7.25
N CYS A 20 -6.38 8.28 7.32
CA CYS A 20 -5.13 9.03 7.10
C CYS A 20 -3.99 8.57 8.02
N GLN A 21 -4.30 8.20 9.28
CA GLN A 21 -3.32 7.67 10.22
C GLN A 21 -2.71 6.36 9.71
N VAL A 22 -3.54 5.42 9.22
CA VAL A 22 -3.03 4.14 8.69
C VAL A 22 -2.13 4.37 7.48
N LEU A 23 -2.48 5.31 6.59
CA LEU A 23 -1.65 5.66 5.43
C LEU A 23 -0.32 6.28 5.84
N GLU A 24 -0.31 7.09 6.90
CA GLU A 24 0.91 7.65 7.48
C GLU A 24 1.77 6.58 8.13
N ASP A 25 1.17 5.68 8.92
CA ASP A 25 1.86 4.55 9.57
C ASP A 25 2.53 3.63 8.54
N ILE A 26 1.88 3.41 7.38
CA ILE A 26 2.47 2.65 6.26
C ILE A 26 3.77 3.31 5.77
N ARG A 27 3.76 4.63 5.53
CA ARG A 27 4.95 5.35 5.06
C ARG A 27 6.03 5.38 6.13
N ASN A 28 5.65 5.68 7.37
CA ASN A 28 6.58 5.77 8.48
C ASN A 28 7.27 4.42 8.70
N PHE A 29 6.53 3.31 8.68
CA PHE A 29 7.10 1.97 8.74
C PHE A 29 8.01 1.66 7.55
N TRP A 30 7.56 1.95 6.33
CA TRP A 30 8.32 1.61 5.12
C TRP A 30 9.65 2.37 5.04
N PHE A 31 9.69 3.61 5.53
CA PHE A 31 10.86 4.48 5.52
C PHE A 31 11.56 4.59 6.88
N GLU A 32 11.17 3.81 7.91
CA GLU A 32 11.66 3.98 9.30
C GLU A 32 13.18 3.85 9.44
N HIS A 33 13.80 3.10 8.53
CA HIS A 33 15.23 2.84 8.53
C HIS A 33 16.03 3.88 7.73
N ILE A 34 15.35 4.85 7.11
CA ILE A 34 15.98 5.94 6.38
C ILE A 34 16.11 7.14 7.32
N ILE A 35 17.34 7.38 7.78
CA ILE A 35 17.66 8.44 8.75
C ILE A 35 17.80 9.80 8.06
N ASP A 36 18.23 9.80 6.80
CA ASP A 36 18.38 11.01 5.97
C ASP A 36 17.31 11.05 4.89
N ASN A 37 16.45 12.07 4.91
CA ASN A 37 15.39 12.25 3.92
C ASN A 37 15.93 12.35 2.48
N ALA A 38 17.19 12.74 2.27
CA ALA A 38 17.83 12.71 0.95
C ALA A 38 17.99 11.28 0.41
N GLN A 39 18.12 10.27 1.28
CA GLN A 39 18.22 8.85 0.93
C GLN A 39 16.87 8.19 0.65
N ILE A 40 15.75 8.89 0.87
CA ILE A 40 14.43 8.46 0.39
C ILE A 40 14.38 8.53 -1.15
N THR A 41 15.14 9.47 -1.73
CA THR A 41 15.14 9.79 -3.16
C THR A 41 15.94 8.81 -4.00
N VAL A 42 17.11 8.44 -3.49
CA VAL A 42 18.04 7.46 -4.05
C VAL A 42 18.58 6.67 -2.86
N PRO A 43 17.92 5.56 -2.48
CA PRO A 43 18.39 4.75 -1.36
C PRO A 43 19.76 4.17 -1.71
N SER A 44 20.67 4.18 -0.75
CA SER A 44 21.91 3.41 -0.87
C SER A 44 21.56 1.93 -1.03
N ARG A 45 22.47 1.15 -1.65
CA ARG A 45 22.26 -0.30 -1.85
C ARG A 45 21.90 -1.01 -0.54
N ASP A 46 22.48 -0.62 0.58
CA ASP A 46 22.22 -1.21 1.90
C ASP A 46 20.81 -0.91 2.42
N LEU A 47 20.25 0.27 2.12
CA LEU A 47 18.87 0.62 2.46
C LEU A 47 17.88 -0.12 1.56
N ALA A 48 18.15 -0.12 0.26
CA ALA A 48 17.36 -0.88 -0.72
C ALA A 48 17.34 -2.38 -0.40
N THR A 49 18.42 -2.92 0.17
CA THR A 49 18.51 -4.33 0.57
C THR A 49 17.39 -4.72 1.54
N LYS A 50 16.91 -3.81 2.42
CA LYS A 50 15.77 -4.10 3.30
C LYS A 50 14.44 -4.25 2.56
N TRP A 51 14.28 -3.60 1.42
CA TRP A 51 13.09 -3.72 0.58
C TRP A 51 13.16 -4.89 -0.40
N PHE A 52 14.36 -5.21 -0.89
CA PHE A 52 14.56 -6.21 -1.95
C PHE A 52 15.08 -7.56 -1.45
N SER A 53 15.48 -7.69 -0.19
CA SER A 53 15.91 -8.97 0.40
C SER A 53 14.84 -9.57 1.29
N GLN A 54 14.75 -10.89 1.28
CA GLN A 54 13.91 -11.60 2.24
C GLN A 54 14.48 -11.44 3.65
N ASN A 55 13.61 -11.03 4.58
CA ASN A 55 13.91 -10.94 5.99
C ASN A 55 12.67 -11.38 6.76
N ASP A 56 12.71 -12.61 7.31
CA ASP A 56 11.54 -13.23 7.93
C ASP A 56 10.99 -12.43 9.13
N ASP A 57 11.84 -11.69 9.85
CA ASP A 57 11.39 -10.85 10.97
C ASP A 57 10.72 -9.57 10.49
N TYR A 58 11.21 -9.00 9.38
CA TYR A 58 10.54 -7.88 8.72
C TYR A 58 9.19 -8.32 8.13
N ASP A 59 9.14 -9.49 7.50
CA ASP A 59 7.91 -10.06 6.94
C ASP A 59 6.85 -10.34 8.02
N LYS A 60 7.25 -10.91 9.17
CA LYS A 60 6.37 -11.07 10.33
C LYS A 60 5.82 -9.73 10.82
N THR A 61 6.66 -8.69 10.83
CA THR A 61 6.26 -7.34 11.25
C THR A 61 5.25 -6.73 10.27
N CYS A 62 5.48 -6.89 8.96
CA CYS A 62 4.52 -6.51 7.92
C CYS A 62 3.17 -7.20 8.12
N ARG A 63 3.17 -8.52 8.33
CA ARG A 63 1.94 -9.30 8.54
C ARG A 63 1.22 -8.90 9.82
N ALA A 64 1.94 -8.68 10.92
CA ALA A 64 1.35 -8.28 12.19
C ALA A 64 0.71 -6.89 12.12
N LYS A 65 1.34 -5.93 11.43
CA LYS A 65 0.85 -4.55 11.32
C LYS A 65 -0.26 -4.38 10.27
N PHE A 66 -0.09 -4.99 9.10
CA PHE A 66 -0.93 -4.68 7.93
C PHE A 66 -1.74 -5.88 7.41
N GLY A 67 -1.52 -7.08 7.95
CA GLY A 67 -2.18 -8.30 7.48
C GLY A 67 -3.71 -8.23 7.56
N SER A 68 -4.25 -7.67 8.65
CA SER A 68 -5.70 -7.47 8.79
C SER A 68 -6.28 -6.53 7.73
N THR A 69 -5.57 -5.46 7.39
CA THR A 69 -5.95 -4.51 6.32
C THR A 69 -5.92 -5.19 4.95
N LEU A 70 -4.89 -5.99 4.67
CA LEU A 70 -4.79 -6.76 3.42
C LEU A 70 -5.91 -7.80 3.30
N ASP A 71 -6.19 -8.53 4.37
CA ASP A 71 -7.25 -9.53 4.41
C ASP A 71 -8.63 -8.87 4.24
N LEU A 72 -8.82 -7.67 4.80
CA LEU A 72 -10.04 -6.88 4.59
C LEU A 72 -10.21 -6.48 3.13
N ILE A 73 -9.17 -5.92 2.49
CA ILE A 73 -9.19 -5.56 1.07
C ILE A 73 -9.55 -6.79 0.22
N ARG A 74 -8.96 -7.95 0.52
CA ARG A 74 -9.29 -9.21 -0.15
C ARG A 74 -10.74 -9.64 0.04
N SER A 75 -11.25 -9.56 1.27
CA SER A 75 -12.62 -9.97 1.58
C SER A 75 -13.67 -9.11 0.88
N VAL A 76 -13.38 -7.82 0.73
CA VAL A 76 -14.25 -6.84 0.08
C VAL A 76 -14.12 -6.90 -1.44
N ASN A 77 -12.94 -7.32 -1.94
CA ASN A 77 -12.61 -7.41 -3.36
C ASN A 77 -13.01 -6.15 -4.17
N PRO A 78 -12.53 -4.96 -3.78
CA PRO A 78 -12.95 -3.71 -4.41
C PRO A 78 -12.34 -3.56 -5.82
N THR A 79 -13.03 -2.81 -6.68
CA THR A 79 -12.39 -2.24 -7.86
C THR A 79 -11.49 -1.07 -7.46
N THR A 80 -10.52 -0.72 -8.29
CA THR A 80 -9.64 0.44 -8.06
C THR A 80 -10.42 1.73 -7.86
N SER A 81 -11.48 1.96 -8.64
CA SER A 81 -12.34 3.14 -8.48
C SER A 81 -12.99 3.21 -7.08
N ARG A 82 -13.43 2.07 -6.52
CA ARG A 82 -13.98 2.03 -5.17
C ARG A 82 -12.92 2.25 -4.08
N LEU A 83 -11.68 1.82 -4.32
CA LEU A 83 -10.56 2.15 -3.44
C LEU A 83 -10.25 3.65 -3.45
N VAL A 84 -10.19 4.25 -4.63
CA VAL A 84 -9.99 5.70 -4.80
C VAL A 84 -11.11 6.49 -4.14
N GLU A 85 -12.36 6.03 -4.23
CA GLU A 85 -13.50 6.65 -3.55
C GLU A 85 -13.43 6.52 -2.02
N ALA A 86 -12.96 5.37 -1.52
CA ALA A 86 -12.87 5.10 -0.09
C ALA A 86 -11.72 5.85 0.59
N VAL A 87 -10.59 5.99 -0.12
CA VAL A 87 -9.38 6.60 0.39
C VAL A 87 -9.46 8.10 0.14
N LYS A 88 -9.25 8.89 1.20
CA LYS A 88 -9.09 10.34 1.06
C LYS A 88 -7.74 10.66 0.39
N LEU A 89 -7.71 10.62 -0.93
CA LEU A 89 -6.53 10.92 -1.76
C LEU A 89 -6.31 12.42 -1.92
N GLU A 90 -6.41 13.14 -0.79
CA GLU A 90 -6.25 14.60 -0.69
C GLU A 90 -4.77 15.03 -0.78
N SER A 91 -3.82 14.08 -0.74
CA SER A 91 -2.37 14.33 -0.79
C SER A 91 -1.64 13.31 -1.67
N PRO A 92 -0.63 13.72 -2.46
CA PRO A 92 0.28 12.83 -3.18
C PRO A 92 0.89 11.73 -2.30
N LEU A 93 1.15 12.02 -1.02
CA LEU A 93 1.69 11.03 -0.08
C LEU A 93 0.69 9.90 0.21
N ASN A 94 -0.62 10.15 0.18
CA ASN A 94 -1.63 9.11 0.39
C ASN A 94 -1.68 8.13 -0.78
N TRP A 95 -1.45 8.61 -2.00
CA TRP A 95 -1.26 7.75 -3.16
C TRP A 95 -0.05 6.84 -3.01
N MET A 96 1.09 7.38 -2.55
CA MET A 96 2.29 6.59 -2.28
C MET A 96 2.03 5.52 -1.20
N SER A 97 1.37 5.85 -0.10
CA SER A 97 0.99 4.86 0.93
C SER A 97 0.16 3.73 0.35
N MET A 98 -0.79 4.04 -0.53
CA MET A 98 -1.62 3.03 -1.17
C MET A 98 -0.80 2.15 -2.10
N ILE A 99 0.13 2.70 -2.89
CA ILE A 99 1.04 1.90 -3.71
C ILE A 99 1.88 0.98 -2.82
N LEU A 100 2.45 1.47 -1.71
CA LEU A 100 3.18 0.63 -0.77
C LEU A 100 2.32 -0.50 -0.19
N LEU A 101 1.07 -0.21 0.20
CA LEU A 101 0.14 -1.19 0.75
C LEU A 101 -0.34 -2.22 -0.28
N LEU A 102 -0.48 -1.82 -1.55
CA LEU A 102 -0.99 -2.68 -2.62
C LEU A 102 0.12 -3.43 -3.35
N ASP A 103 1.34 -2.93 -3.35
CA ASP A 103 2.45 -3.49 -4.14
C ASP A 103 3.51 -4.07 -3.21
N GLN A 104 4.13 -3.23 -2.38
CA GLN A 104 5.31 -3.63 -1.63
C GLN A 104 4.98 -4.52 -0.42
N ILE A 105 4.08 -4.08 0.45
CA ILE A 105 3.70 -4.82 1.67
C ILE A 105 3.15 -6.23 1.38
N PRO A 106 2.31 -6.47 0.35
CA PRO A 106 1.83 -7.81 0.03
C PRO A 106 2.95 -8.79 -0.31
N ARG A 107 4.04 -8.35 -0.93
CA ARG A 107 5.19 -9.22 -1.25
C ARG A 107 5.97 -9.66 -0.01
N ASN A 108 5.95 -8.85 1.05
CA ASN A 108 6.48 -9.23 2.37
C ASN A 108 5.49 -10.10 3.15
N CYS A 109 4.18 -9.82 3.06
CA CYS A 109 3.15 -10.54 3.80
C CYS A 109 2.81 -11.92 3.24
N TYR A 110 2.95 -12.12 1.93
CA TYR A 110 2.60 -13.36 1.24
C TYR A 110 3.82 -13.90 0.52
N ARG A 111 4.54 -14.86 1.14
CA ARG A 111 5.70 -15.54 0.55
C ARG A 111 5.39 -16.98 0.18
N GLN A 112 6.32 -17.58 -0.57
CA GLN A 112 6.29 -18.99 -0.94
C GLN A 112 4.92 -19.38 -1.56
N ASP A 113 4.20 -20.32 -0.95
CA ASP A 113 2.93 -20.84 -1.45
C ASP A 113 1.81 -19.77 -1.49
N GLU A 114 1.94 -18.72 -0.69
CA GLU A 114 1.01 -17.60 -0.65
C GLU A 114 1.38 -16.47 -1.63
N ALA A 115 2.58 -16.47 -2.22
CA ALA A 115 3.05 -15.38 -3.09
C ALA A 115 2.11 -15.11 -4.27
N ARG A 116 1.39 -16.13 -4.74
CA ARG A 116 0.32 -15.98 -5.75
C ARG A 116 -0.74 -14.96 -5.36
N ILE A 117 -1.00 -14.73 -4.07
CA ILE A 117 -1.96 -13.73 -3.60
C ILE A 117 -1.46 -12.33 -3.94
N ALA A 118 -0.18 -12.03 -3.68
CA ALA A 118 0.42 -10.76 -4.08
C ALA A 118 0.30 -10.58 -5.60
N TYR A 119 0.77 -11.55 -6.39
CA TYR A 119 0.83 -11.42 -7.84
C TYR A 119 -0.53 -11.46 -8.56
N GLN A 120 -1.49 -12.25 -8.10
CA GLN A 120 -2.76 -12.44 -8.82
C GLN A 120 -3.87 -11.52 -8.34
N PHE A 121 -3.84 -11.10 -7.07
CA PHE A 121 -4.86 -10.22 -6.51
C PHE A 121 -4.38 -8.78 -6.39
N PHE A 122 -3.21 -8.57 -5.80
CA PHE A 122 -2.76 -7.23 -5.45
C PHE A 122 -2.05 -6.51 -6.61
N ASP A 123 -1.20 -7.18 -7.39
CA ASP A 123 -0.49 -6.54 -8.51
C ASP A 123 -1.44 -5.90 -9.55
N PRO A 124 -2.54 -6.55 -10.00
CA PRO A 124 -3.49 -5.89 -10.92
C PRO A 124 -4.17 -4.68 -10.29
N LEU A 125 -4.43 -4.73 -9.00
CA LEU A 125 -5.05 -3.63 -8.25
C LEU A 125 -4.07 -2.45 -8.09
N ALA A 126 -2.80 -2.75 -7.78
CA ALA A 126 -1.71 -1.80 -7.67
C ALA A 126 -1.43 -1.12 -9.01
N LEU A 127 -1.37 -1.89 -10.12
CA LEU A 127 -1.17 -1.35 -11.46
C LEU A 127 -2.27 -0.34 -11.83
N ASN A 128 -3.54 -0.74 -11.70
CA ASN A 128 -4.65 0.14 -12.02
C ASN A 128 -4.69 1.38 -11.12
N PHE A 129 -4.30 1.24 -9.85
CA PHE A 129 -4.21 2.37 -8.92
C PHE A 129 -3.08 3.32 -9.31
N ALA A 130 -1.91 2.80 -9.69
CA ALA A 130 -0.78 3.59 -10.16
C ALA A 130 -1.09 4.33 -11.46
N LEU A 131 -1.82 3.72 -12.40
CA LEU A 131 -2.29 4.40 -13.61
C LEU A 131 -3.19 5.60 -13.27
N GLN A 132 -4.13 5.46 -12.33
CA GLN A 132 -4.93 6.60 -11.87
C GLN A 132 -4.11 7.68 -11.17
N ALA A 133 -3.05 7.28 -10.44
CA ALA A 133 -2.12 8.23 -9.83
C ALA A 133 -1.35 9.04 -10.89
N ILE A 134 -0.90 8.38 -11.96
CA ILE A 134 -0.24 9.02 -13.10
C ILE A 134 -1.19 9.99 -13.80
N ASP A 135 -2.43 9.57 -14.09
CA ASP A 135 -3.45 10.43 -14.71
C ASP A 135 -3.78 11.66 -13.84
N ALA A 136 -3.69 11.51 -12.52
CA ALA A 136 -3.86 12.60 -11.55
C ALA A 136 -2.61 13.49 -11.36
N GLY A 137 -1.50 13.22 -12.07
CA GLY A 137 -0.25 14.00 -11.99
C GLY A 137 0.53 13.80 -10.69
N VAL A 138 0.24 12.73 -9.94
CA VAL A 138 0.87 12.45 -8.63
C VAL A 138 2.39 12.32 -8.71
N PRO A 139 2.98 11.61 -9.70
CA PRO A 139 4.44 11.45 -9.77
C PRO A 139 5.19 12.77 -9.98
N ASP A 140 4.54 13.77 -10.56
CA ASP A 140 5.13 15.07 -10.88
C ASP A 140 5.08 16.06 -9.71
N THR A 141 4.35 15.75 -8.63
CA THR A 141 4.25 16.68 -7.49
C THR A 141 5.57 16.76 -6.74
N PRO A 142 5.92 17.93 -6.17
CA PRO A 142 7.18 18.10 -5.46
C PRO A 142 7.38 17.08 -4.33
N GLU A 143 6.34 16.73 -3.58
CA GLU A 143 6.44 15.80 -2.43
C GLU A 143 6.86 14.38 -2.84
N ILE A 144 6.49 13.96 -4.06
CA ILE A 144 6.81 12.65 -4.62
C ILE A 144 8.05 12.73 -5.51
N ARG A 145 8.15 13.75 -6.35
CA ARG A 145 9.32 14.00 -7.21
C ARG A 145 10.59 14.27 -6.41
N PHE A 146 10.52 15.08 -5.36
CA PHE A 146 11.65 15.26 -4.44
C PHE A 146 11.96 13.99 -3.66
N ARG A 147 11.08 12.97 -3.67
CA ARG A 147 11.35 11.61 -3.16
C ARG A 147 11.81 10.63 -4.24
N HIS A 148 12.04 11.05 -5.48
CA HIS A 148 12.49 10.20 -6.58
C HIS A 148 13.81 10.64 -7.25
N GLY A 149 14.42 11.76 -6.81
CA GLY A 149 15.77 12.10 -7.27
C GLY A 149 16.38 13.36 -6.67
N TYR A 150 17.67 13.26 -6.31
CA TYR A 150 18.75 13.78 -7.16
C TYR A 150 19.65 12.64 -7.60
#